data_AF-A0A355B764-F1
#
_entry.id   AF-A0A355B764-F1
#
_cell.length_a   1.000
_cell.length_b   1.000
_cell.length_c   1.000
_cell.angle_alpha   90.00
_cell.angle_beta   90.00
_cell.angle_gamma   90.00
#
_symmetry.space_group_name_H-M   'P 1'
#
loop_
_entity.id
_entity.type
_entity.pdbx_description
1 polymer ?
#
loop_
_entity_poly.entity_id
_entity_poly.type
_entity_poly.pdbx_seq_one_letter_code
_entity_poly.pdbx_strand_id
1 'polypeptide(L)' 'APLVFVRPSELRNAEWVDIDLDSAEWRYTVTKTNAPHIVPLSRQSMEILRELHPLTGRGRFVFPGARTND' A
#
# COMPACT_ATOMS: atom_id res chain seq x y z
N ALA A 1 14.46 -3.22 -9.67
CA ALA A 1 14.72 -3.90 -8.39
C ALA A 1 13.41 -3.98 -7.59
N PRO A 2 13.21 -4.99 -6.72
CA PRO A 2 12.05 -5.02 -5.83
C PRO A 2 12.08 -3.81 -4.88
N LEU A 3 10.93 -3.14 -4.71
CA LEU A 3 10.79 -1.93 -3.89
C LEU A 3 10.18 -2.21 -2.51
N VAL A 4 9.34 -3.24 -2.43
CA VAL A 4 8.71 -3.75 -1.20
C VAL A 4 8.81 -5.28 -1.20
N PHE A 5 8.85 -5.87 -0.01
CA PHE A 5 9.01 -7.32 0.20
C PHE A 5 7.78 -7.96 0.86
N VAL A 6 6.58 -7.55 0.42
CA VAL A 6 5.31 -8.13 0.85
C VAL A 6 4.89 -9.29 -0.06
N ARG A 7 3.92 -10.11 0.37
CA ARG A 7 3.34 -11.12 -0.52
C ARG A 7 2.53 -10.45 -1.64
N PRO A 8 2.48 -11.01 -2.86
CA PRO A 8 1.69 -10.43 -3.95
C PRO A 8 0.21 -10.20 -3.62
N SER A 9 -0.39 -11.06 -2.78
CA SER A 9 -1.77 -10.88 -2.31
C SER A 9 -1.94 -9.71 -1.36
N GLU A 10 -0.94 -9.43 -0.52
CA GLU A 10 -0.95 -8.28 0.40
C GLU A 10 -0.81 -6.99 -0.41
N LEU A 11 0.09 -6.95 -1.39
CA LEU A 11 0.25 -5.81 -2.30
C LEU A 11 -1.02 -5.49 -3.09
N ARG A 12 -1.71 -6.50 -3.61
CA ARG A 12 -2.96 -6.31 -4.36
C ARG A 12 -4.10 -5.76 -3.51
N ASN A 13 -4.06 -6.01 -2.20
CA ASN A 13 -5.08 -5.56 -1.25
C ASN A 13 -4.59 -4.37 -0.40
N ALA A 14 -3.50 -3.70 -0.79
CA ALA A 14 -2.99 -2.56 -0.05
C ALA A 14 -4.03 -1.44 -0.02
N GLU A 15 -4.32 -0.91 1.17
CA GLU A 15 -5.26 0.18 1.38
C GLU A 15 -4.51 1.46 1.72
N TRP A 16 -5.05 2.61 1.28
CA TRP A 16 -4.43 3.90 1.57
C TRP A 16 -4.37 4.21 3.07
N VAL A 17 -5.35 3.72 3.84
CA VAL A 17 -5.38 3.90 5.30
C VAL A 17 -4.22 3.23 6.02
N ASP A 18 -3.60 2.22 5.40
CA ASP A 18 -2.46 1.49 5.97
C ASP A 18 -1.11 2.17 5.64
N ILE A 19 -1.09 3.13 4.70
CA ILE A 19 0.14 3.78 4.23
C ILE A 19 0.29 5.16 4.88
N ASP A 20 1.35 5.31 5.66
CA ASP A 20 1.81 6.59 6.19
C ASP A 20 3.02 7.07 5.37
N LEU A 21 2.78 8.04 4.48
CA LEU A 21 3.82 8.61 3.63
C LEU A 21 4.74 9.59 4.35
N ASP A 22 4.37 10.04 5.55
CA ASP A 22 5.17 10.97 6.35
C ASP A 22 6.12 10.19 7.26
N SER A 23 5.67 9.07 7.83
CA SER A 23 6.54 8.12 8.56
C SER A 23 7.31 7.16 7.64
N ALA A 24 6.99 7.15 6.34
CA ALA A 24 7.56 6.25 5.33
C ALA A 24 7.31 4.77 5.65
N GLU A 25 6.09 4.43 6.06
CA GLU A 25 5.74 3.06 6.48
C GLU A 25 4.40 2.63 5.91
N TRP A 26 4.30 1.34 5.60
CA TRP A 26 3.04 0.67 5.35
C TRP A 26 2.77 -0.34 6.47
N ARG A 27 1.69 -0.11 7.23
CA ARG A 27 1.36 -0.82 8.46
C ARG A 27 0.01 -1.51 8.30
N TYR A 28 0.00 -2.84 8.35
CA TYR A 28 -1.24 -3.63 8.20
C TYR A 28 -1.20 -4.89 9.06
N THR A 29 -2.37 -5.50 9.27
CA THR A 29 -2.46 -6.80 9.97
C THR A 29 -2.58 -7.92 8.95
N VAL A 30 -1.68 -8.90 9.03
CA VAL A 30 -1.74 -10.10 8.17
C VAL A 30 -2.91 -10.96 8.63
N THR A 31 -3.96 -11.04 7.82
CA THR A 31 -5.21 -11.77 8.16
C THR A 31 -4.99 -13.24 8.49
N LYS A 32 -4.04 -13.91 7.82
CA LYS A 32 -3.75 -15.34 8.03
C LYS A 32 -3.20 -15.65 9.43
N THR A 33 -2.41 -14.75 10.00
CA THR A 33 -1.70 -14.95 11.27
C THR A 33 -2.13 -13.98 12.36
N ASN A 34 -3.04 -13.06 12.04
CA ASN A 34 -3.46 -11.93 12.87
C ASN A 34 -2.27 -11.15 13.46
N ALA A 35 -1.19 -11.01 12.70
CA ALA A 35 0.05 -10.40 13.16
C ALA A 35 0.20 -8.99 12.57
N PRO A 36 0.55 -7.98 13.38
CA PRO A 36 0.88 -6.66 12.86
C PRO A 36 2.16 -6.75 12.03
N HIS A 37 2.17 -6.06 10.90
CA HIS A 37 3.31 -5.98 10.00
C HIS A 37 3.62 -4.52 9.66
N ILE A 38 4.91 -4.20 9.55
CA ILE A 38 5.40 -2.88 9.20
C ILE A 38 6.38 -3.07 8.04
N VAL A 39 6.12 -2.40 6.93
CA VAL A 39 6.96 -2.39 5.74
C VAL A 39 7.56 -0.99 5.61
N PRO A 40 8.86 -0.81 5.88
CA PRO A 40 9.53 0.46 5.62
C PRO A 40 9.54 0.77 4.13
N LEU A 41 9.19 2.00 3.76
CA LEU A 41 9.11 2.46 2.39
C LEU A 41 10.41 3.17 2.01
N SER A 42 11.06 2.69 0.95
CA SER A 42 12.19 3.39 0.35
C SER A 42 11.74 4.71 -0.28
N ARG A 43 12.68 5.64 -0.48
CA ARG A 43 12.43 6.91 -1.18
C ARG A 43 11.74 6.68 -2.53
N GLN A 44 12.22 5.71 -3.31
CA GLN A 44 11.64 5.37 -4.63
C GLN A 44 10.20 4.88 -4.52
N SER A 45 9.86 4.15 -3.45
CA SER A 45 8.48 3.68 -3.23
C SER A 45 7.56 4.83 -2.85
N MET A 46 8.02 5.74 -1.98
CA MET A 46 7.26 6.93 -1.61
C MET A 46 6.99 7.85 -2.80
N GLU A 47 7.97 8.04 -3.68
CA GLU A 47 7.80 8.83 -4.91
C GLU A 47 6.69 8.27 -5.79
N ILE A 48 6.71 6.96 -6.06
CA ILE A 48 5.68 6.28 -6.84
C ILE A 48 4.31 6.38 -6.16
N LEU A 49 4.23 6.16 -4.84
CA LEU A 49 2.96 6.26 -4.11
C LEU A 49 2.40 7.68 -4.10
N ARG A 50 3.26 8.70 -3.98
CA ARG A 50 2.85 10.11 -4.07
C ARG A 50 2.34 10.49 -5.46
N GLU A 51 2.93 9.94 -6.52
CA GLU A 51 2.41 10.10 -7.89
C GLU A 51 1.08 9.38 -8.12
N LEU A 52 0.88 8.24 -7.46
CA LEU A 52 -0.33 7.43 -7.58
C LEU A 52 -1.51 7.99 -6.76
N HIS A 53 -1.25 8.59 -5.60
CA HIS A 53 -2.29 9.05 -4.67
C HIS A 53 -3.30 10.04 -5.29
N PRO A 54 -2.94 11.02 -6.14
CA PRO A 54 -3.92 11.86 -6.84
C PRO A 54 -4.90 11.09 -7.74
N LEU A 55 -4.50 9.91 -8.22
CA LEU A 55 -5.30 9.09 -9.14
C LEU A 55 -6.22 8.13 -8.39
N THR A 56 -5.73 7.49 -7.32
CA THR A 56 -6.46 6.41 -6.62
C THR A 56 -6.78 6.70 -5.16
N GLY A 57 -6.19 7.75 -4.56
CA GLY A 57 -6.29 8.10 -3.13
C GLY A 57 -7.67 8.53 -2.64
N ARG A 58 -8.64 8.71 -3.55
CA ARG A 58 -10.05 8.90 -3.17
C ARG A 58 -10.75 7.60 -2.81
N GLY A 59 -10.28 6.48 -3.34
CA GLY A 59 -10.82 5.15 -3.06
C GLY A 59 -10.09 4.48 -1.90
N ARG A 60 -10.57 3.28 -1.55
CA ARG A 60 -9.99 2.48 -0.46
C ARG A 60 -8.60 1.93 -0.80
N PHE A 61 -8.47 1.36 -2.00
CA PHE A 61 -7.28 0.60 -2.40
C PHE A 61 -6.25 1.46 -3.12
N VAL A 62 -4.97 1.17 -2.87
CA VAL A 62 -3.84 1.74 -3.59
C VAL A 62 -3.91 1.37 -5.08
N PHE A 63 -4.24 0.10 -5.35
CA PHE A 63 -4.35 -0.47 -6.68
C PHE A 63 -5.78 -0.97 -6.95
N PRO A 64 -6.74 -0.08 -7.26
CA PRO A 64 -8.11 -0.47 -7.54
C PRO A 64 -8.21 -1.30 -8.82
N GLY A 65 -9.12 -2.28 -8.83
CA GLY A 65 -9.42 -3.05 -10.04
C GLY A 65 -10.16 -2.19 -11.07
N ALA A 66 -9.87 -2.39 -12.36
CA ALA A 66 -10.41 -1.58 -13.47
C ALA A 66 -11.94 -1.51 -13.58
N ARG A 67 -12.68 -2.33 -12.81
CA ARG A 67 -14.15 -2.42 -12.81
C ARG A 67 -14.77 -2.05 -11.47
N THR A 68 -13.97 -1.55 -10.52
CA THR A 68 -14.43 -1.22 -9.17
C THR A 68 -14.66 0.28 -9.08
N ASN A 69 -15.91 0.69 -8.91
CA ASN A 69 -16.26 2.04 -8.50
C ASN A 69 -16.44 2.03 -6.98
N ASP A 70 -15.36 2.23 -6.24
CA ASP A 70 -15.42 2.67 -4.83
C ASP A 70 -15.47 4.20 -4.78
#